data_AF-A0A6G2J7I5-F1
#
_entry.id   AF-A0A6G2J7I5-F1
#
_cell.length_a   1.000
_cell.length_b   1.000
_cell.length_c   1.000
_cell.angle_alpha   90.00
_cell.angle_beta   90.00
_cell.angle_gamma   90.00
#
_symmetry.space_group_name_H-M   'P 1'
#
loop_
_entity.id
_entity.type
_entity.pdbx_description
1 polymer ?
#
loop_
_entity_poly.entity_id
_entity_poly.type
_entity_poly.pdbx_seq_one_letter_code
_entity_poly.pdbx_strand_id
1 'polypeptide(L)'
;MADIVEETVELGSRVYTDEYKAYSSLGKRGYEHETVNHSEGEYASGEDNKIHTNNCECLVGLLKWWQKKHRGINKQNLHLYTKS
;
A
#
# COMPACT_ATOMS: atom_id res chain seq x y z
N MET A 1 7.18 8.99 -0.97
CA MET A 1 6.07 8.31 -0.25
C MET A 1 6.49 7.94 1.16
N ALA A 2 7.75 7.61 1.39
CA ALA A 2 8.26 7.39 2.73
C ALA A 2 8.01 8.55 3.74
N ASP A 3 7.89 9.80 3.30
CA ASP A 3 7.56 10.92 4.21
C ASP A 3 6.16 10.80 4.81
N ILE A 4 5.17 10.42 3.98
CA ILE A 4 3.80 10.19 4.44
C ILE A 4 3.75 9.02 5.41
N VAL A 5 4.58 7.98 5.18
CA VAL A 5 4.68 6.85 6.11
C VAL A 5 5.24 7.31 7.45
N GLU A 6 6.26 8.16 7.48
CA GLU A 6 6.78 8.74 8.73
C GLU A 6 5.75 9.59 9.49
N GLU A 7 4.91 10.32 8.78
CA GLU A 7 3.88 11.15 9.40
C GLU A 7 2.70 10.34 9.94
N THR A 8 2.48 9.12 9.45
CA THR A 8 1.24 8.36 9.68
C THR A 8 1.42 7.00 10.35
N VAL A 9 2.62 6.43 10.30
CA VAL A 9 2.93 5.08 10.80
C VAL A 9 4.00 5.18 11.88
N GLU A 10 3.74 4.51 13.02
CA GLU A 10 4.66 4.46 14.15
C GLU A 10 6.04 3.95 13.74
N LEU A 11 7.10 4.63 14.19
CA LEU A 11 8.48 4.26 13.92
C LEU A 11 8.78 2.84 14.45
N GLY A 12 9.53 2.04 13.69
CA GLY A 12 9.79 0.64 14.02
C GLY A 12 8.68 -0.32 13.59
N SER A 13 7.55 0.17 13.06
CA SER A 13 6.51 -0.69 12.50
C SER A 13 7.03 -1.50 11.32
N ARG A 14 6.43 -2.68 11.14
CA ARG A 14 6.63 -3.50 9.94
C ARG A 14 5.74 -3.02 8.80
N VAL A 15 6.35 -2.73 7.66
CA VAL A 15 5.68 -2.16 6.49
C VAL A 15 5.90 -3.07 5.29
N TYR A 16 4.81 -3.43 4.63
CA TYR A 16 4.81 -4.22 3.40
C TYR A 16 4.46 -3.33 2.21
N THR A 17 5.29 -3.33 1.17
CA THR A 17 5.01 -2.59 -0.08
C THR A 17 5.28 -3.45 -1.31
N ASP A 18 4.86 -2.94 -2.46
CA ASP A 18 5.32 -3.43 -3.76
C ASP A 18 6.75 -2.94 -4.06
N GLU A 19 7.22 -3.17 -5.28
CA GLU A 19 8.55 -2.77 -5.76
C GLU A 19 8.70 -1.26 -6.03
N TYR A 20 7.73 -0.43 -5.64
CA TYR A 20 7.77 0.99 -5.98
C TYR A 20 8.88 1.75 -5.25
N LYS A 21 9.84 2.26 -6.03
CA LYS A 21 11.07 2.94 -5.53
C LYS A 21 10.83 4.06 -4.53
N ALA A 22 9.66 4.69 -4.51
CA ALA A 22 9.31 5.75 -3.55
C ALA A 22 9.25 5.28 -2.08
N TYR A 23 9.24 3.95 -1.85
CA TYR A 23 9.30 3.31 -0.53
C TYR A 23 10.68 2.76 -0.17
N SER A 24 11.64 2.74 -1.11
CA SER A 24 12.97 2.11 -0.92
C SER A 24 13.80 2.65 0.25
N SER A 25 13.48 3.85 0.74
CA SER A 25 14.19 4.45 1.88
C SER A 25 13.63 4.04 3.25
N LEU A 26 12.49 3.34 3.32
CA LEU A 26 11.82 3.03 4.59
C LEU A 26 12.71 2.23 5.56
N GLY A 27 13.43 1.22 5.07
CA GLY A 27 14.38 0.47 5.90
C GLY A 27 15.47 1.37 6.53
N LYS A 28 15.98 2.34 5.77
CA LYS A 28 16.97 3.32 6.27
C LYS A 28 16.38 4.34 7.25
N ARG A 29 15.06 4.50 7.23
CA ARG A 29 14.31 5.41 8.09
C ARG A 29 13.83 4.74 9.39
N GLY A 30 14.23 3.49 9.63
CA GLY A 30 13.93 2.78 10.88
C GLY A 30 12.65 1.95 10.87
N TYR A 31 12.13 1.60 9.69
CA TYR A 31 11.01 0.67 9.54
C TYR A 31 11.51 -0.74 9.20
N GLU A 32 10.80 -1.76 9.68
CA GLU A 32 10.98 -3.13 9.18
C GLU A 32 10.29 -3.23 7.82
N HIS A 33 11.02 -2.90 6.75
CA HIS A 33 10.46 -2.80 5.40
C HIS A 33 10.72 -4.07 4.59
N GLU A 34 9.65 -4.69 4.13
CA GLU A 34 9.66 -5.87 3.26
C GLU A 34 8.87 -5.57 1.98
N THR A 35 9.30 -6.14 0.87
CA THR A 35 8.73 -5.85 -0.46
C THR A 35 8.38 -7.11 -1.21
N VAL A 36 7.31 -7.08 -2.00
CA VAL A 36 7.05 -8.08 -3.04
C VAL A 36 7.36 -7.49 -4.42
N ASN A 37 7.94 -8.29 -5.32
CA ASN A 37 8.29 -7.86 -6.66
C ASN A 37 7.40 -8.49 -7.74
N HIS A 38 6.34 -7.78 -8.13
CA HIS A 38 5.41 -8.26 -9.15
C HIS A 38 6.06 -8.43 -10.52
N SER A 39 7.07 -7.62 -10.83
CA SER A 39 7.82 -7.71 -12.08
C SER A 39 8.59 -9.03 -12.22
N GLU A 40 8.93 -9.68 -11.11
CA GLU A 40 9.55 -11.01 -11.07
C GLU A 40 8.53 -12.15 -10.91
N GLY A 41 7.23 -11.82 -10.90
CA GLY A 41 6.16 -12.79 -10.65
C GLY A 41 5.98 -13.16 -9.18
N GLU A 42 6.56 -12.38 -8.25
CA GLU A 42 6.35 -12.53 -6.81
C GLU A 42 5.12 -11.72 -6.39
N TYR A 43 4.07 -12.41 -5.94
CA TYR A 43 2.83 -11.80 -5.46
C TYR A 43 2.63 -11.95 -3.94
N ALA A 44 3.41 -12.84 -3.32
CA ALA A 44 3.49 -13.00 -1.88
C ALA A 44 4.82 -13.67 -1.51
N SER A 45 5.33 -13.38 -0.31
CA SER A 45 6.63 -13.85 0.17
C SER A 45 6.59 -14.21 1.66
N GLY A 46 7.70 -14.73 2.17
CA GLY A 46 7.85 -15.16 3.57
C GLY A 46 7.09 -16.43 3.93
N GLU A 47 7.15 -16.81 5.21
CA GLU A 47 6.43 -17.98 5.73
C GLU A 47 4.92 -17.82 5.57
N ASP A 48 4.26 -18.86 5.06
CA ASP A 48 2.82 -18.88 4.75
C ASP A 48 2.34 -17.72 3.86
N ASN A 49 3.20 -17.15 3.00
CA ASN A 49 2.86 -16.03 2.12
C ASN A 49 2.39 -14.78 2.88
N LYS A 50 2.87 -14.55 4.11
CA LYS A 50 2.44 -13.43 4.99
C LYS A 50 2.88 -12.04 4.50
N ILE A 51 3.89 -11.95 3.65
CA ILE A 51 4.38 -10.68 3.09
C ILE A 51 3.68 -10.47 1.75
N HIS A 52 2.68 -9.58 1.70
CA HIS A 52 1.93 -9.31 0.48
C HIS A 52 1.20 -7.95 0.54
N THR A 53 0.79 -7.43 -0.62
CA THR A 53 0.01 -6.18 -0.76
C THR A 53 -1.47 -6.40 -1.11
N ASN A 54 -1.91 -7.67 -1.22
CA ASN A 54 -3.24 -8.06 -1.71
C ASN A 54 -4.42 -7.37 -1.02
N ASN A 55 -4.33 -7.10 0.29
CA ASN A 55 -5.44 -6.46 1.02
C ASN A 55 -5.68 -5.03 0.51
N CYS A 56 -4.60 -4.24 0.36
CA CYS A 56 -4.64 -2.89 -0.18
C CYS A 56 -5.10 -2.89 -1.65
N GLU A 57 -4.60 -3.83 -2.45
CA GLU A 57 -4.97 -3.96 -3.86
C GLU A 57 -6.45 -4.32 -4.04
N CYS A 58 -6.98 -5.22 -3.21
CA CYS A 58 -8.39 -5.60 -3.20
C CYS A 58 -9.28 -4.38 -2.89
N LEU A 59 -8.96 -3.64 -1.84
CA LEU A 59 -9.69 -2.42 -1.46
C LEU A 59 -9.67 -1.37 -2.57
N VAL A 60 -8.50 -1.10 -3.15
CA VAL A 60 -8.34 -0.15 -4.25
C VAL A 60 -9.08 -0.63 -5.51
N GLY A 61 -9.10 -1.94 -5.77
CA GLY A 61 -9.87 -2.55 -6.85
C GLY A 61 -11.37 -2.32 -6.70
N LEU A 62 -11.93 -2.57 -5.51
CA LEU A 62 -13.33 -2.30 -5.20
C LEU A 62 -13.67 -0.81 -5.37
N LEU A 63 -12.81 0.07 -4.85
CA LEU A 63 -12.97 1.52 -4.99
C LEU A 63 -12.98 1.95 -6.47
N LYS A 64 -12.06 1.45 -7.29
CA LYS A 64 -12.00 1.73 -8.73
C LYS A 64 -13.28 1.29 -9.45
N TRP A 65 -13.81 0.11 -9.10
CA TRP A 65 -15.06 -0.38 -9.67
C TRP A 65 -16.24 0.53 -9.31
N TRP A 66 -16.33 0.95 -8.05
CA TRP A 66 -17.38 1.86 -7.58
C TRP A 66 -17.28 3.23 -8.27
N GLN A 67 -16.08 3.81 -8.36
CA GLN A 67 -15.86 5.05 -9.10
C GLN A 67 -16.30 4.93 -10.56
N LYS A 68 -15.98 3.82 -11.24
CA LYS A 68 -16.42 3.59 -12.62
C LYS A 68 -17.95 3.53 -12.73
N LYS A 69 -18.62 2.87 -11.79
CA LYS A 69 -20.09 2.75 -11.76
C LYS A 69 -20.77 4.10 -11.55
N HIS A 70 -20.21 4.95 -10.70
CA HIS A 70 -20.78 6.24 -10.31
C HIS A 70 -20.23 7.45 -11.07
N ARG A 71 -19.43 7.22 -12.13
CA ARG A 71 -18.78 8.27 -12.96
C ARG A 71 -17.84 9.19 -12.17
N GLY A 72 -17.15 8.61 -11.19
CA GLY A 72 -16.22 9.29 -10.31
C GLY A 72 -16.88 9.81 -9.03
N ILE A 73 -16.07 10.48 -8.23
CA ILE A 73 -16.47 11.14 -6.98
C ILE A 73 -15.77 12.49 -6.94
N ASN A 74 -16.38 13.47 -6.25
CA ASN A 74 -15.70 14.73 -6.00
C ASN A 74 -14.39 14.45 -5.24
N LYS A 75 -13.25 14.92 -5.78
CA LYS A 75 -11.92 14.70 -5.21
C LYS A 75 -11.81 15.20 -3.77
N GLN A 76 -12.49 16.29 -3.42
CA GLN A 76 -12.52 16.82 -2.06
C GLN A 76 -13.20 15.84 -1.07
N ASN A 77 -14.15 15.03 -1.55
CA ASN A 77 -14.90 14.08 -0.74
C ASN A 77 -14.32 12.65 -0.78
N LEU A 78 -13.29 12.40 -1.61
CA LEU A 78 -12.72 11.06 -1.79
C LEU A 78 -12.28 10.43 -0.46
N HIS A 79 -11.69 11.22 0.42
CA HIS A 79 -11.21 10.77 1.73
C HIS A 79 -12.30 10.16 2.62
N LEU A 80 -13.58 10.50 2.40
CA LEU A 80 -14.71 9.92 3.12
C LEU A 80 -14.96 8.46 2.75
N TYR A 81 -14.46 8.00 1.60
CA TYR A 81 -14.64 6.65 1.08
C TYR A 81 -13.38 5.78 1.18
N THR A 82 -12.27 6.35 1.66
CA THR A 82 -10.96 5.69 1.73
C THR A 82 -10.36 5.67 3.14
N LYS A 83 -11.09 6.19 4.15
CA LYS A 83 -10.68 6.08 5.54
C LYS A 83 -10.95 4.67 6.05
N SER A 84 -9.89 4.00 6.48
CA SER A 84 -9.91 2.77 7.28
C SER A 84 -9.55 3.10 8.72
#